data_AF-A0A535CIZ4-F1
#
_entry.id   AF-A0A535CIZ4-F1
#
_cell.length_a   1.000
_cell.length_b   1.000
_cell.length_c   1.000
_cell.angle_alpha   90.00
_cell.angle_beta   90.00
_cell.angle_gamma   90.00
#
_symmetry.space_group_name_H-M   'P 1'
#
loop_
_entity.id
_entity.type
_entity.pdbx_description
1 polymer ?
#
loop_
_entity_poly.entity_id
_entity_poly.type
_entity_poly.pdbx_seq_one_letter_code
_entity_poly.pdbx_strand_id
1 'polypeptide(L)' 'MGVERAVTRWHIQHQQILNEIKTLEAKLADHQEKQSHEQELTQQLIEARKKLNQLGPCPKPMMG' A
#
# COMPACT_ATOMS: atom_id res chain seq x y z
N MET A 1 -10.23 -14.71 20.11
CA MET A 1 -10.65 -14.64 18.69
C MET A 1 -10.81 -13.23 18.10
N GLY A 2 -10.59 -12.12 18.83
CA GLY A 2 -10.71 -10.76 18.25
C GLY A 2 -9.43 -10.23 17.59
N VAL A 3 -8.28 -10.45 18.22
CA VAL A 3 -6.99 -9.88 17.78
C VAL A 3 -6.46 -10.57 16.53
N GLU A 4 -6.62 -11.89 16.41
CA GLU A 4 -6.22 -12.65 15.22
C GLU A 4 -6.93 -12.13 13.96
N ARG A 5 -8.23 -11.82 14.06
CA ARG A 5 -8.99 -11.23 12.95
C ARG A 5 -8.51 -9.82 12.60
N ALA A 6 -8.09 -9.03 13.59
CA ALA A 6 -7.54 -7.70 13.37
C ALA A 6 -6.16 -7.76 12.69
N VAL A 7 -5.30 -8.69 13.11
CA VAL A 7 -4.00 -8.97 12.47
C VAL A 7 -4.20 -9.41 11.02
N THR A 8 -5.11 -10.35 10.77
CA THR A 8 -5.38 -10.83 9.40
C THR A 8 -5.92 -9.69 8.52
N ARG A 9 -6.86 -8.87 9.03
CA ARG A 9 -7.37 -7.70 8.29
C ARG A 9 -6.26 -6.70 7.98
N TRP A 10 -5.43 -6.36 8.98
CA TRP A 10 -4.29 -5.48 8.78
C TRP A 10 -3.33 -6.04 7.74
N HIS A 11 -3.01 -7.34 7.81
CA HIS A 11 -2.10 -7.98 6.88
C HIS A 11 -2.64 -7.98 5.45
N ILE A 12 -3.92 -8.27 5.26
CA ILE A 12 -4.57 -8.21 3.94
C ILE A 12 -4.52 -6.78 3.39
N GLN A 13 -4.89 -5.77 4.18
CA GLN A 13 -4.86 -4.38 3.75
C GLN A 13 -3.42 -3.92 3.44
N HIS A 14 -2.45 -4.29 4.26
CA HIS A 14 -1.04 -4.00 4.04
C HIS A 14 -0.54 -4.62 2.74
N GLN A 15 -0.84 -5.89 2.49
CA GLN A 15 -0.47 -6.59 1.24
C GLN A 15 -1.15 -5.97 0.02
N GLN A 16 -2.42 -5.56 0.13
CA GLN A 16 -3.12 -4.88 -0.96
C GLN A 16 -2.46 -3.55 -1.34
N ILE A 17 -2.13 -2.71 -0.35
CA ILE A 17 -1.48 -1.42 -0.59
C ILE A 17 -0.06 -1.62 -1.16
N LEU A 18 0.69 -2.61 -0.68
CA LEU A 18 2.01 -2.93 -1.25
C LEU A 18 1.92 -3.41 -2.70
N ASN A 19 0.94 -4.24 -3.03
CA ASN A 19 0.71 -4.68 -4.41
C ASN A 19 0.28 -3.51 -5.31
N GLU A 20 -0.54 -2.58 -4.80
CA GLU A 20 -0.92 -1.37 -5.51
C GLU A 20 0.32 -0.50 -5.83
N ILE A 21 1.17 -0.26 -4.83
CA ILE A 21 2.45 0.46 -5.02
C ILE A 21 3.31 -0.23 -6.07
N LYS A 22 3.51 -1.54 -5.96
CA LYS A 22 4.36 -2.29 -6.90
C LYS A 22 3.81 -2.26 -8.33
N THR A 23 2.49 -2.30 -8.48
CA THR A 23 1.83 -2.21 -9.79
C THR A 23 1.98 -0.80 -10.37
N LEU A 24 1.83 0.23 -9.55
CA LEU A 24 2.03 1.62 -9.98
C LEU A 24 3.50 1.90 -10.33
N GLU A 25 4.46 1.40 -9.55
CA GLU A 25 5.90 1.48 -9.85
C GLU A 25 6.23 0.79 -11.17
N ALA A 26 5.67 -0.40 -11.43
CA ALA A 26 5.85 -1.11 -12.69
C ALA A 26 5.25 -0.34 -13.88
N LYS A 27 4.04 0.22 -13.73
CA LYS A 27 3.42 1.08 -14.75
C LYS A 27 4.24 2.33 -15.01
N LEU A 28 4.86 2.91 -13.98
CA LEU A 28 5.69 4.10 -14.11
C LEU A 28 7.00 3.78 -14.86
N ALA A 29 7.61 2.62 -14.56
CA ALA A 29 8.76 2.12 -15.31
C ALA A 29 8.45 1.82 -16.78
N ASP A 30 7.25 1.31 -17.08
CA ASP A 30 6.80 1.01 -18.45
C ASP A 30 6.39 2.27 -19.23
N HIS A 31 5.80 3.27 -18.55
CA HIS A 31 5.26 4.49 -19.17
C HIS A 31 6.17 5.72 -19.07
N GLN A 32 7.45 5.55 -18.75
CA GLN A 32 8.43 6.65 -18.63
C GLN A 32 8.57 7.51 -19.91
N GLU A 33 8.13 7.00 -21.07
CA GLU A 33 8.08 7.75 -22.33
C GLU A 33 6.90 8.74 -22.47
N LYS A 34 5.86 8.65 -21.61
CA LYS A 34 4.68 9.54 -21.68
C LYS A 34 4.64 10.50 -20.49
N GLN A 35 5.30 11.65 -20.62
CA GLN A 35 5.39 12.72 -19.62
C GLN A 35 4.04 13.12 -18.96
N SER A 36 2.91 13.01 -19.66
CA SER A 36 1.60 13.38 -19.11
C SER A 36 1.02 12.37 -18.11
N HIS A 37 1.33 11.07 -18.26
CA HIS A 37 0.83 10.03 -17.36
C HIS A 37 1.76 9.82 -16.16
N GLU A 38 3.04 10.18 -16.29
CA GLU A 38 4.02 10.03 -15.22
C GLU A 38 3.65 10.84 -13.96
N GLN A 39 3.16 12.07 -14.13
CA GLN A 39 2.74 12.94 -13.03
C GLN A 39 1.52 12.39 -12.28
N GLU A 40 0.57 11.81 -13.01
CA GLU A 40 -0.62 11.20 -12.40
C GLU A 40 -0.25 9.89 -11.67
N LEU A 41 0.61 9.06 -12.25
CA LEU A 41 1.11 7.83 -11.63
C LEU A 41 1.96 8.10 -10.39
N THR A 42 2.79 9.15 -10.40
CA THR A 42 3.53 9.57 -9.20
C THR A 42 2.61 10.09 -8.09
N GLN A 43 1.57 10.85 -8.43
CA GLN A 43 0.56 11.26 -7.43
C GLN A 43 -0.15 10.05 -6.81
N GLN A 44 -0.57 9.08 -7.63
CA GLN A 44 -1.18 7.84 -7.14
C GLN A 44 -0.22 7.05 -6.23
N LEU A 45 1.07 7.00 -6.55
CA LEU A 45 2.08 6.38 -5.68
C LEU A 45 2.21 7.08 -4.33
N ILE A 46 2.24 8.41 -4.33
CA ILE A 46 2.32 9.19 -3.09
C ILE A 46 1.09 8.94 -2.22
N GLU A 47 -0.10 8.88 -2.81
CA GLU A 47 -1.33 8.57 -2.08
C GLU A 47 -1.33 7.14 -1.52
N ALA A 48 -0.91 6.15 -2.30
CA ALA A 48 -0.78 4.77 -1.82
C ALA A 48 0.23 4.65 -0.67
N ARG A 49 1.36 5.37 -0.75
CA ARG A 49 2.35 5.45 0.34
C ARG A 49 1.78 6.12 1.59
N LYS A 50 0.98 7.18 1.43
CA LYS A 50 0.27 7.82 2.54
C LYS A 50 -0.73 6.87 3.20
N LYS A 51 -1.50 6.11 2.42
CA LYS A 51 -2.41 5.07 2.94
C LYS A 51 -1.66 4.02 3.74
N LEU A 52 -0.48 3.58 3.26
CA LEU A 52 0.36 2.63 3.99
C LEU A 52 0.81 3.19 5.35
N ASN A 53 1.24 4.45 5.38
CA ASN A 53 1.64 5.13 6.62
C ASN A 53 0.45 5.32 7.58
N GLN A 54 -0.75 5.57 7.05
CA GLN A 54 -1.99 5.69 7.84
C GLN A 54 -2.48 4.36 8.40
N LEU A 55 -2.16 3.23 7.76
CA LEU A 55 -2.52 1.89 8.24
C LEU A 55 -1.95 1.61 9.64
N GLY A 56 -0.86 2.30 10.01
CA GLY A 56 -0.28 2.22 11.34
C GLY A 56 0.39 0.87 11.63
N PRO A 57 0.95 0.70 12.84
CA PRO A 57 1.63 -0.54 13.22
C PRO A 57 0.65 -1.73 13.26
N CYS A 58 1.15 -2.91 12.89
CA CYS A 58 0.39 -4.16 12.97
C CYS A 58 -0.16 -4.35 14.40
N PRO A 59 -1.46 -4.66 14.57
CA PRO A 59 -2.04 -4.87 15.89
C PRO A 59 -1.31 -6.03 16.57
N LYS A 60 -0.58 -5.75 17.65
CA LYS A 60 0.20 -6.76 18.35
C LYS A 60 -0.76 -7.60 19.20
N PRO A 61 -0.76 -8.94 19.10
CA PRO A 61 -1.41 -9.75 20.12
C PRO A 61 -0.71 -9.48 21.44
N MET A 62 -1.44 -8.91 22.40
CA MET A 62 -1.02 -8.90 23.79
C MET A 62 -1.00 -10.37 24.21
N MET A 63 0.18 -10.99 24.16
CA MET A 63 0.45 -12.25 24.83
C MET A 63 0.09 -12.04 26.30
N GLY A 64 -1.01 -12.66 26.73
CA GLY A 64 -1.42 -12.82 28.11
C GLY A 64 -1.68 -14.28 28.35
#